data_AF-A0AAF0CWF2-F1
#
_entry.id   AF-A0AAF0CWF2-F1
#
_cell.length_a   1.000
_cell.length_b   1.000
_cell.length_c   1.000
_cell.angle_alpha   90.00
_cell.angle_beta   90.00
_cell.angle_gamma   90.00
#
_symmetry.space_group_name_H-M   'P 1'
#
loop_
_entity.id
_entity.type
_entity.pdbx_description
1 polymer ?
#
loop_
_entity_poly.entity_id
_entity_poly.type
_entity_poly.pdbx_seq_one_letter_code
_entity_poly.pdbx_strand_id
1 'polypeptide(L)'
;MEHMEKMTGVFDGENLILRDGKMIPLSTIQRCRIEMLPYLEFPITVQDDVKGTIESEGRIIYPVTADNKHENNDLVYGSVRQTRIGHFFNKETKAVIRKPDLKNPHQVTTLGYRKITLEMKNGEEIKVEFDGNGVELPEEATVIINRDEKIPLKPLFDRPSHFINIIKKSGIEVYYFNTP
;
A
#
# COMPACT_ATOMS: atom_id res chain seq x y z
N MET A 1 -14.60 -8.08 24.65
CA MET A 1 -14.10 -7.13 23.64
C MET A 1 -13.33 -7.93 22.63
N GLU A 2 -13.89 -8.05 21.44
CA GLU A 2 -13.42 -8.94 20.39
C GLU A 2 -12.00 -8.53 19.96
N HIS A 3 -11.07 -9.47 20.16
CA HIS A 3 -9.82 -9.50 19.42
C HIS A 3 -10.18 -9.58 17.95
N MET A 4 -9.94 -8.51 17.19
CA MET A 4 -9.91 -8.59 15.72
C MET A 4 -8.76 -9.52 15.34
N GLU A 5 -9.13 -10.77 15.05
CA GLU A 5 -8.26 -11.81 14.55
C GLU A 5 -7.54 -11.37 13.27
N LYS A 6 -6.34 -11.92 13.08
CA LYS A 6 -5.49 -11.76 11.89
C LYS A 6 -6.32 -11.85 10.60
N MET A 7 -6.10 -10.94 9.64
CA MET A 7 -6.60 -11.06 8.27
C MET A 7 -5.98 -12.29 7.56
N THR A 8 -6.37 -13.51 7.93
CA THR A 8 -5.90 -14.79 7.36
C THR A 8 -6.97 -15.51 6.53
N GLY A 9 -7.93 -14.76 5.97
CA GLY A 9 -8.90 -15.30 5.02
C GLY A 9 -9.01 -14.40 3.79
N VAL A 10 -8.06 -14.50 2.86
CA VAL A 10 -8.22 -13.94 1.50
C VAL A 10 -9.05 -14.86 0.60
N PHE A 11 -9.27 -16.10 1.05
CA PHE A 11 -9.89 -17.18 0.31
C PHE A 11 -10.50 -18.20 1.26
N ASP A 12 -11.71 -18.68 0.98
CA ASP A 12 -12.41 -19.69 1.77
C ASP A 12 -12.46 -21.09 1.12
N GLY A 13 -11.89 -21.24 -0.09
CA GLY A 13 -11.98 -22.45 -0.91
C GLY A 13 -12.73 -22.26 -2.22
N GLU A 14 -13.67 -21.31 -2.28
CA GLU A 14 -14.50 -21.03 -3.46
C GLU A 14 -14.57 -19.54 -3.81
N ASN A 15 -14.42 -18.67 -2.80
CA ASN A 15 -14.59 -17.23 -2.90
C ASN A 15 -13.31 -16.50 -2.52
N LEU A 16 -12.96 -15.48 -3.31
CA LEU A 16 -12.01 -14.46 -2.89
C LEU A 16 -12.70 -13.51 -1.91
N ILE A 17 -12.03 -13.17 -0.81
CA ILE A 17 -12.58 -12.28 0.23
C ILE A 17 -11.89 -10.92 0.11
N LEU A 18 -12.64 -9.89 -0.23
CA LEU A 18 -12.16 -8.51 -0.32
C LEU A 18 -11.90 -7.90 1.06
N ARG A 19 -11.24 -6.74 1.08
CA ARG A 19 -10.90 -5.99 2.30
C ARG A 19 -12.13 -5.64 3.15
N ASP A 20 -13.25 -5.34 2.49
CA ASP A 20 -14.53 -5.00 3.12
C ASP A 20 -15.34 -6.25 3.51
N GLY A 21 -14.81 -7.45 3.29
CA GLY A 21 -15.48 -8.72 3.54
C GLY A 21 -16.38 -9.19 2.40
N LYS A 22 -16.51 -8.43 1.29
CA LYS A 22 -17.27 -8.88 0.12
C LYS A 22 -16.64 -10.15 -0.45
N MET A 23 -17.46 -11.17 -0.66
CA MET A 23 -17.06 -12.46 -1.23
C MET A 23 -17.28 -12.46 -2.75
N ILE A 24 -16.29 -12.92 -3.49
CA ILE A 24 -16.32 -13.03 -4.96
C ILE A 24 -16.09 -14.49 -5.36
N PRO A 25 -17.12 -15.19 -5.87
CA PRO A 25 -16.96 -16.57 -6.29
C PRO A 25 -16.02 -16.67 -7.50
N LEU A 26 -15.05 -17.59 -7.44
CA LEU A 26 -14.09 -17.81 -8.54
C LEU A 26 -14.79 -18.13 -9.87
N SER A 27 -15.91 -18.84 -9.81
CA SER A 27 -16.71 -19.22 -10.98
C SER A 27 -17.27 -18.04 -11.77
N THR A 28 -17.35 -16.86 -11.15
CA THR A 28 -17.86 -15.62 -11.76
C THR A 28 -16.78 -14.77 -12.40
N ILE A 29 -15.50 -15.07 -12.15
CA ILE A 29 -14.36 -14.36 -12.71
C ILE A 29 -14.07 -14.93 -14.11
N GLN A 30 -13.93 -14.05 -15.10
CA GLN A 30 -13.51 -14.42 -16.46
C GLN A 30 -11.99 -14.44 -16.57
N ARG A 31 -11.34 -13.36 -16.15
CA ARG A 31 -9.88 -13.18 -16.20
C ARG A 31 -9.43 -12.12 -15.20
N CYS A 32 -8.12 -12.07 -14.95
CA CYS A 32 -7.50 -11.13 -14.02
C CYS A 32 -6.43 -10.31 -14.75
N ARG A 33 -6.60 -8.99 -14.72
CA ARG A 33 -5.67 -8.03 -15.31
C ARG A 33 -4.75 -7.47 -14.23
N ILE A 34 -3.44 -7.49 -14.48
CA ILE A 34 -2.43 -6.91 -13.58
C ILE A 34 -1.98 -5.55 -14.13
N GLU A 35 -2.07 -4.52 -13.31
CA GLU A 35 -1.58 -3.17 -13.57
C GLU A 35 -0.46 -2.85 -12.57
N MET A 36 0.67 -2.31 -13.04
CA MET A 36 1.72 -1.78 -12.15
C MET A 36 1.45 -0.30 -11.89
N LEU A 37 1.46 0.10 -10.63
CA LEU A 37 1.23 1.48 -10.22
C LEU A 37 2.42 2.04 -9.42
N PRO A 38 2.78 3.32 -9.63
CA PRO A 38 3.77 4.03 -8.82
C PRO A 38 3.28 4.31 -7.41
N TYR A 39 4.15 4.05 -6.45
CA TYR A 39 4.02 4.40 -5.05
C TYR A 39 5.26 5.14 -4.56
N LEU A 40 5.10 5.94 -3.51
CA LEU A 40 6.20 6.54 -2.79
C LEU A 40 6.25 5.95 -1.39
N GLU A 41 7.43 5.47 -1.02
CA GLU A 41 7.77 5.04 0.32
C GLU A 41 8.48 6.18 1.05
N PHE A 42 7.88 6.61 2.14
CA PHE A 42 8.39 7.68 2.99
C PHE A 42 9.00 7.09 4.26
N PRO A 43 10.26 7.43 4.61
CA PRO A 43 10.81 7.10 5.91
C PRO A 43 10.10 7.86 7.03
N ILE A 44 9.83 7.17 8.13
CA ILE A 44 9.36 7.80 9.36
C ILE A 44 10.59 8.28 10.13
N THR A 45 10.67 9.57 10.37
CA THR A 45 11.66 10.20 11.24
C THR A 45 11.16 10.17 12.68
N VAL A 46 12.03 9.75 13.61
CA VAL A 46 11.77 9.70 15.05
C VAL A 46 12.73 10.63 15.76
N GLN A 47 12.26 11.24 16.85
CA GLN A 47 13.13 12.01 17.74
C GLN A 47 13.89 11.04 18.68
N ASP A 48 15.21 11.09 18.57
CA ASP A 48 16.18 10.42 19.42
C ASP A 48 16.72 11.40 20.46
N ASP A 49 16.69 10.98 21.73
CA ASP A 49 17.02 11.84 22.87
C ASP A 49 18.50 12.27 22.90
N VAL A 50 19.36 11.60 22.13
CA VAL A 50 20.81 11.83 22.07
C VAL A 50 21.24 12.46 20.74
N LYS A 51 20.68 12.02 19.63
CA LYS A 51 21.09 12.40 18.26
C LYS A 51 20.17 13.41 17.58
N GLY A 52 19.08 13.83 18.22
CA GLY A 52 18.11 14.74 17.62
C GLY A 52 17.07 13.99 16.79
N THR A 53 17.06 14.13 15.47
CA THR A 53 16.11 13.42 14.60
C THR A 53 16.82 12.34 13.79
N ILE A 54 16.33 11.10 13.87
CA ILE A 54 16.87 9.96 13.12
C ILE A 54 15.78 9.34 12.23
N GLU A 55 16.16 8.80 11.09
CA GLU A 55 15.28 7.93 10.32
C GLU A 55 15.11 6.60 11.07
N SER A 56 13.86 6.20 11.31
CA SER A 56 13.55 4.87 11.86
C SER A 56 13.53 3.81 10.77
N GLU A 57 13.39 2.55 11.16
CA GLU A 57 13.09 1.45 10.23
C GLU A 57 11.69 1.60 9.61
N GLY A 58 10.80 2.36 10.25
CA GLY A 58 9.43 2.45 9.80
C GLY A 58 9.24 3.23 8.50
N ARG A 59 8.32 2.75 7.66
CA ARG A 59 8.03 3.32 6.34
C ARG A 59 6.52 3.47 6.10
N ILE A 60 6.12 4.50 5.36
CA ILE A 60 4.71 4.72 4.97
C ILE A 60 4.62 4.84 3.46
N ILE A 61 3.67 4.12 2.86
CA ILE A 61 3.47 4.13 1.41
C ILE A 61 2.25 4.95 0.99
N TYR A 62 2.37 5.63 -0.16
CA TYR A 62 1.27 6.37 -0.80
C TYR A 62 1.27 6.13 -2.31
N PRO A 63 0.09 6.10 -2.95
CA PRO A 63 0.04 6.14 -4.40
C PRO A 63 0.65 7.45 -4.89
N VAL A 64 1.39 7.40 -6.00
CA VAL A 64 1.73 8.65 -6.69
C VAL A 64 0.45 9.21 -7.29
N THR A 65 0.06 10.40 -6.84
CA THR A 65 -1.01 11.18 -7.46
C THR A 65 -0.49 11.86 -8.72
N ALA A 66 -1.34 11.94 -9.75
CA ALA A 66 -1.02 12.06 -11.18
C ALA A 66 -0.27 13.33 -11.67
N ASP A 67 0.32 14.13 -10.79
CA ASP A 67 1.07 15.33 -11.20
C ASP A 67 2.39 15.01 -11.91
N ASN A 68 2.84 13.75 -11.90
CA ASN A 68 3.86 13.27 -12.81
C ASN A 68 3.49 11.86 -13.28
N LYS A 69 3.20 11.71 -14.59
CA LYS A 69 3.14 10.40 -15.23
C LYS A 69 4.55 9.79 -15.15
N HIS A 70 4.79 8.94 -14.16
CA HIS A 70 6.00 8.13 -14.15
C HIS A 70 5.88 7.07 -15.25
N GLU A 71 6.89 6.98 -16.10
CA GLU A 71 6.98 5.90 -17.08
C GLU A 71 7.21 4.58 -16.35
N ASN A 72 6.65 3.48 -16.86
CA ASN A 72 6.76 2.16 -16.21
C ASN A 72 8.22 1.74 -15.95
N ASN A 73 9.19 2.27 -16.70
CA ASN A 73 10.62 2.00 -16.51
C ASN A 73 11.17 2.58 -15.19
N ASP A 74 10.62 3.69 -14.69
CA ASP A 74 11.03 4.31 -13.43
C ASP A 74 10.56 3.51 -12.19
N LEU A 75 9.51 2.69 -12.37
CA LEU A 75 8.94 1.83 -11.32
C LEU A 75 9.82 0.63 -10.97
N VAL A 76 10.65 0.18 -11.92
CA VAL A 76 11.39 -1.08 -11.83
C VAL A 76 12.64 -0.96 -10.94
N TYR A 77 13.16 0.25 -10.74
CA TYR A 77 14.49 0.47 -10.15
C TYR A 77 14.53 1.08 -8.76
N GLY A 78 13.39 1.28 -8.08
CA GLY A 78 13.44 1.78 -6.69
C GLY A 78 14.02 3.20 -6.59
N SER A 79 13.75 4.07 -7.57
CA SER A 79 14.44 5.34 -7.70
C SER A 79 14.25 6.22 -6.45
N VAL A 80 15.35 6.79 -5.94
CA VAL A 80 15.31 7.71 -4.80
C VAL A 80 15.14 9.13 -5.31
N ARG A 81 14.17 9.86 -4.74
CA ARG A 81 13.93 11.28 -5.03
C ARG A 81 13.88 12.10 -3.76
N GLN A 82 14.13 13.40 -3.89
CA GLN A 82 13.97 14.34 -2.79
C GLN A 82 12.55 14.86 -2.71
N THR A 83 12.09 15.11 -1.48
CA THR A 83 10.83 15.78 -1.17
C THR A 83 11.02 16.73 0.00
N ARG A 84 10.15 17.73 0.10
CA ARG A 84 10.08 18.62 1.28
C ARG A 84 8.99 18.18 2.25
N ILE A 85 8.41 17.00 2.06
CA ILE A 85 7.40 16.45 2.96
C ILE A 85 8.06 15.37 3.80
N GLY A 86 8.01 15.52 5.12
CA GLY A 86 8.50 14.53 6.07
C GLY A 86 7.38 13.89 6.88
N HIS A 87 7.69 12.74 7.47
CA HIS A 87 6.81 11.96 8.34
C HIS A 87 7.46 11.84 9.70
N PHE A 88 6.90 12.50 10.71
CA PHE A 88 7.54 12.63 12.02
C PHE A 88 6.72 11.91 13.07
N PHE A 89 7.30 10.91 13.72
CA PHE A 89 6.65 10.21 14.81
C PHE A 89 6.70 11.03 16.10
N ASN A 90 5.54 11.23 16.72
CA ASN A 90 5.40 11.83 18.04
C ASN A 90 5.04 10.73 19.05
N LYS A 91 5.96 10.46 19.98
CA LYS A 91 5.81 9.40 21.00
C LYS A 91 4.66 9.65 21.97
N GLU A 92 4.40 10.91 22.37
CA GLU A 92 3.33 11.25 23.32
C GLU A 92 1.94 10.98 22.73
N THR A 93 1.75 11.32 21.46
CA THR A 93 0.47 11.18 20.75
C THR A 93 0.35 9.87 19.98
N LYS A 94 1.44 9.08 19.92
CA LYS A 94 1.53 7.83 19.15
C LYS A 94 1.12 7.99 17.68
N ALA A 95 1.39 9.16 17.12
CA ALA A 95 0.96 9.58 15.79
C ALA A 95 2.16 9.93 14.91
N VAL A 96 2.07 9.57 13.63
CA VAL A 96 2.99 10.04 12.60
C VAL A 96 2.39 11.29 11.96
N ILE A 97 3.10 12.41 12.02
CA ILE A 97 2.64 13.69 11.47
C ILE A 97 3.29 13.91 10.11
N ARG A 98 2.48 14.00 9.05
CA ARG A 98 2.93 14.37 7.71
C ARG A 98 2.89 15.89 7.54
N LYS A 99 4.05 16.53 7.36
CA LYS A 99 4.14 17.99 7.21
C LYS A 99 5.32 18.43 6.34
N PRO A 100 5.30 19.66 5.79
CA PRO A 100 6.46 20.24 5.14
C PRO A 100 7.64 20.44 6.10
N ASP A 101 8.85 20.14 5.63
CA ASP A 101 10.12 20.50 6.25
C ASP A 101 10.90 21.39 5.29
N LEU A 102 10.90 22.69 5.61
CA LEU A 102 11.56 23.70 4.78
C LEU A 102 13.08 23.70 4.95
N LYS A 103 13.60 23.09 6.02
CA LYS A 103 15.03 23.10 6.34
C LYS A 103 15.71 21.93 5.65
N ASN A 104 15.19 20.71 5.84
CA ASN A 104 15.85 19.50 5.37
C ASN A 104 15.04 18.84 4.24
N PRO A 105 15.65 18.55 3.07
CA PRO A 105 15.04 17.67 2.09
C PRO A 105 15.07 16.23 2.60
N HIS A 106 14.00 15.49 2.35
CA HIS A 106 13.81 14.08 2.73
C HIS A 106 13.98 13.21 1.49
N GLN A 107 14.56 12.02 1.66
CA GLN A 107 14.66 11.03 0.59
C GLN A 107 13.46 10.10 0.63
N VAL A 108 12.86 9.83 -0.53
CA VAL A 108 11.76 8.88 -0.67
C VAL A 108 12.02 7.96 -1.84
N THR A 109 11.59 6.71 -1.70
CA THR A 109 11.81 5.66 -2.70
C THR A 109 10.55 5.51 -3.54
N THR A 110 10.70 5.48 -4.86
CA THR A 110 9.61 5.13 -5.77
C THR A 110 9.50 3.62 -5.89
N LEU A 111 8.34 3.06 -5.57
CA LEU A 111 8.06 1.63 -5.62
C LEU A 111 7.01 1.32 -6.69
N GLY A 112 7.05 0.12 -7.25
CA GLY A 112 6.01 -0.42 -8.12
C GLY A 112 5.15 -1.42 -7.36
N TYR A 113 3.88 -1.09 -7.08
CA TYR A 113 2.93 -2.06 -6.53
C TYR A 113 1.96 -2.56 -7.59
N ARG A 114 1.57 -3.83 -7.44
CA ARG A 114 0.54 -4.44 -8.27
C ARG A 114 -0.82 -3.96 -7.80
N LYS A 115 -1.64 -3.58 -8.76
CA LYS A 115 -3.09 -3.53 -8.66
C LYS A 115 -3.62 -4.61 -9.58
N ILE A 116 -4.65 -5.32 -9.17
CA ILE A 116 -5.36 -6.21 -10.08
C ILE A 116 -6.78 -5.73 -10.33
N THR A 117 -7.27 -6.01 -11.52
CA THR A 117 -8.67 -5.84 -11.89
C THR A 117 -9.22 -7.22 -12.20
N LEU A 118 -10.19 -7.68 -11.40
CA LEU A 118 -10.96 -8.89 -11.66
C LEU A 118 -12.02 -8.55 -12.68
N GLU A 119 -11.95 -9.17 -13.85
CA GLU A 119 -12.93 -8.99 -14.91
C GLU A 119 -13.95 -10.12 -14.81
N MET A 120 -15.17 -9.76 -14.47
CA MET A 120 -16.25 -10.68 -14.18
C MET A 120 -16.95 -11.11 -15.48
N LYS A 121 -17.53 -12.31 -15.51
CA LYS A 121 -18.27 -12.83 -16.68
C LYS A 121 -19.48 -11.99 -17.07
N ASN A 122 -20.01 -11.19 -16.15
CA ASN A 122 -21.11 -10.25 -16.38
C ASN A 122 -20.63 -8.88 -16.93
N GLY A 123 -19.32 -8.69 -17.13
CA GLY A 123 -18.72 -7.44 -17.59
C GLY A 123 -18.37 -6.44 -16.48
N GLU A 124 -18.66 -6.74 -15.21
CA GLU A 124 -18.22 -5.91 -14.08
C GLU A 124 -16.68 -5.99 -13.92
N GLU A 125 -16.06 -4.87 -13.54
CA GLU A 125 -14.65 -4.83 -13.16
C GLU A 125 -14.51 -4.52 -11.66
N ILE A 126 -13.82 -5.39 -10.92
CA ILE A 126 -13.54 -5.20 -9.50
C ILE A 126 -12.05 -4.94 -9.31
N LYS A 127 -11.71 -3.75 -8.83
CA LYS A 127 -10.34 -3.34 -8.54
C LYS A 127 -9.93 -3.83 -7.16
N VAL A 128 -8.74 -4.43 -7.08
CA VAL A 128 -8.13 -4.89 -5.83
C VAL A 128 -6.74 -4.28 -5.73
N GLU A 129 -6.53 -3.56 -4.63
CA GLU A 129 -5.29 -2.89 -4.27
C GLU A 129 -4.69 -3.55 -3.02
N PHE A 130 -3.47 -3.19 -2.63
CA PHE A 130 -2.91 -3.59 -1.34
C PHE A 130 -3.73 -2.97 -0.19
N ASP A 131 -3.67 -3.61 0.96
CA ASP A 131 -4.27 -3.07 2.17
C ASP A 131 -3.22 -2.44 3.05
N GLY A 132 -3.66 -1.47 3.84
CA GLY A 132 -2.80 -0.74 4.76
C GLY A 132 -1.81 0.18 4.06
N ASN A 133 -0.95 0.77 4.88
CA ASN A 133 -0.10 1.90 4.50
C ASN A 133 1.24 1.92 5.23
N GLY A 134 1.48 1.03 6.19
CA GLY A 134 2.72 0.95 6.97
C GLY A 134 3.57 -0.25 6.58
N VAL A 135 4.80 -0.01 6.12
CA VAL A 135 5.85 -1.03 5.93
C VAL A 135 6.77 -0.93 7.13
N GLU A 136 6.53 -1.80 8.11
CA GLU A 136 7.15 -1.73 9.45
C GLU A 136 6.82 -0.38 10.13
N LEU A 137 6.21 -0.42 11.31
CA LEU A 137 5.81 0.81 12.00
C LEU A 137 6.67 0.97 13.25
N PRO A 138 7.05 2.20 13.64
CA PRO A 138 7.62 2.43 14.95
C PRO A 138 6.71 1.83 16.02
N GLU A 139 7.32 1.29 17.07
CA GLU A 139 6.58 0.71 18.17
C GLU A 139 5.51 1.71 18.66
N GLU A 140 4.30 1.21 18.88
CA GLU A 140 3.13 1.98 19.33
C GLU A 140 2.51 2.98 18.34
N ALA A 141 3.02 3.15 17.11
CA ALA A 141 2.40 4.05 16.14
C ALA A 141 1.01 3.56 15.71
N THR A 142 -0.01 4.41 15.86
CA THR A 142 -1.42 4.02 15.64
C THR A 142 -2.09 4.73 14.47
N VAL A 143 -1.71 5.98 14.19
CA VAL A 143 -2.36 6.82 13.19
C VAL A 143 -1.34 7.68 12.46
N ILE A 144 -1.71 8.07 11.24
CA ILE A 144 -1.06 9.15 10.51
C ILE A 144 -1.99 10.35 10.43
N ILE A 145 -1.44 11.52 10.76
CA ILE A 145 -2.09 12.81 10.63
C ILE A 145 -1.59 13.45 9.34
N ASN A 146 -2.49 13.65 8.38
CA ASN A 146 -2.22 14.35 7.14
C ASN A 146 -3.12 15.58 7.06
N ARG A 147 -2.52 16.77 7.20
CA ARG A 147 -3.27 18.02 7.44
C ARG A 147 -4.12 17.85 8.71
N ASP A 148 -5.44 17.73 8.56
CA ASP A 148 -6.38 17.58 9.68
C ASP A 148 -7.02 16.18 9.75
N GLU A 149 -6.70 15.30 8.80
CA GLU A 149 -7.27 13.96 8.74
C GLU A 149 -6.43 12.96 9.53
N LYS A 150 -7.09 12.20 10.41
CA LYS A 150 -6.50 11.06 11.12
C LYS A 150 -6.82 9.77 10.38
N ILE A 151 -5.81 9.18 9.77
CA ILE A 151 -5.92 7.92 9.05
C ILE A 151 -5.27 6.83 9.91
N PRO A 152 -5.98 5.74 10.25
CA PRO A 152 -5.37 4.62 10.97
C PRO A 152 -4.17 4.05 10.22
N LEU A 153 -3.07 3.83 10.94
CA LEU A 153 -1.96 3.06 10.40
C LEU A 153 -2.34 1.59 10.41
N LYS A 154 -2.17 0.94 9.27
CA LYS A 154 -2.43 -0.49 9.11
C LYS A 154 -1.21 -1.12 8.45
N PRO A 155 -0.78 -2.30 8.94
CA PRO A 155 0.30 -3.05 8.28
C PRO A 155 -0.01 -3.24 6.81
N LEU A 156 1.02 -3.08 5.98
CA LEU A 156 0.91 -3.36 4.56
C LEU A 156 0.58 -4.84 4.34
N PHE A 157 -0.39 -5.10 3.48
CA PHE A 157 -0.73 -6.46 3.04
C PHE A 157 -0.96 -6.50 1.53
N ASP A 158 -0.13 -7.27 0.83
CA ASP A 158 -0.17 -7.44 -0.63
C ASP A 158 -1.28 -8.42 -1.07
N ARG A 159 -2.54 -8.04 -0.81
CA ARG A 159 -3.72 -8.78 -1.26
C ARG A 159 -3.69 -9.12 -2.75
N PRO A 160 -3.27 -8.22 -3.67
CA PRO A 160 -3.16 -8.53 -5.09
C PRO A 160 -2.31 -9.77 -5.38
N SER A 161 -1.11 -9.89 -4.80
CA SER A 161 -0.24 -11.06 -5.01
C SER A 161 -0.86 -12.34 -4.47
N HIS A 162 -1.55 -12.29 -3.32
CA HIS A 162 -2.29 -13.44 -2.80
C HIS A 162 -3.40 -13.89 -3.75
N PHE A 163 -4.20 -12.95 -4.26
CA PHE A 163 -5.30 -13.23 -5.18
C PHE A 163 -4.78 -13.82 -6.50
N ILE A 164 -3.71 -13.25 -7.08
CA ILE A 164 -3.09 -13.78 -8.32
C ILE A 164 -2.73 -15.26 -8.14
N ASN A 165 -2.15 -15.64 -7.00
CA ASN A 165 -1.76 -17.02 -6.74
C ASN A 165 -2.96 -17.97 -6.68
N ILE A 166 -4.08 -17.53 -6.10
CA ILE A 166 -5.32 -18.33 -6.04
C ILE A 166 -5.92 -18.46 -7.45
N ILE A 167 -6.08 -17.35 -8.17
CA ILE A 167 -6.67 -17.27 -9.50
C ILE A 167 -5.93 -18.19 -10.50
N LYS A 168 -4.58 -18.15 -10.48
CA LYS A 168 -3.75 -19.05 -11.31
C LYS A 168 -3.97 -20.52 -10.99
N LYS A 169 -4.07 -20.88 -9.70
CA LYS A 169 -4.32 -22.27 -9.27
C LYS A 169 -5.72 -22.75 -9.69
N SER A 170 -6.68 -21.85 -9.79
CA SER A 170 -8.04 -22.13 -10.25
C SER A 170 -8.19 -22.16 -11.78
N GLY A 171 -7.10 -21.99 -12.54
CA GLY A 171 -7.10 -22.05 -13.99
C GLY A 171 -7.70 -20.82 -14.68
N ILE A 172 -7.90 -19.72 -13.96
CA ILE A 172 -8.39 -18.46 -14.52
C ILE A 172 -7.22 -17.71 -15.17
N GLU A 173 -7.45 -17.14 -16.35
CA GLU A 173 -6.43 -16.39 -17.09
C GLU A 173 -5.93 -15.18 -16.30
N VAL A 174 -4.60 -14.98 -16.29
CA VAL A 174 -3.96 -13.80 -15.69
C VAL A 174 -3.02 -13.17 -16.71
N TYR A 175 -3.19 -11.87 -16.96
CA TYR A 175 -2.41 -11.15 -17.95
C TYR A 175 -2.00 -9.76 -17.45
N TYR A 176 -0.93 -9.21 -18.03
CA TYR A 176 -0.45 -7.87 -17.71
C TYR A 176 -1.08 -6.83 -18.64
N PHE A 177 -1.53 -5.72 -18.08
CA PHE A 177 -1.90 -4.56 -18.85
C PHE A 177 -0.63 -3.82 -19.28
N ASN A 178 -0.26 -3.97 -20.55
CA ASN A 178 0.75 -3.14 -21.15
C ASN A 178 0.06 -1.83 -21.54
N THR A 179 0.24 -0.78 -20.74
CA THR A 179 -0.06 0.57 -21.20
C THR A 179 0.99 0.91 -22.28
N PRO A 180 0.58 1.17 -23.54
CA PRO A 180 1.50 1.60 -24.59
C PRO A 180 2.14 2.96 -24.27
#